data_AF-A0A1Q7USS8-F1
#
_entry.id   AF-A0A1Q7USS8-F1
#
_cell.length_a   1.000
_cell.length_b   1.000
_cell.length_c   1.000
_cell.angle_alpha   90.00
_cell.angle_beta   90.00
_cell.angle_gamma   90.00
#
_symmetry.space_group_name_H-M   'P 1'
#
loop_
_entity.id
_entity.type
_entity.pdbx_description
1 polymer ?
#
loop_
_entity_poly.entity_id
_entity_poly.type
_entity_poly.pdbx_seq_one_letter_code
_entity_poly.pdbx_strand_id
1 'polypeptide(L)'
;MKSLGDHGPMRPSGQTQTSGGNGDDQSAVVGNERLTALAGAVLLVLIVVELMTTAYLRAGLSAHVFVGVVLSGPLAVKIGSTFYRFLRYYTRSPAFVRRGPPRLTLRVLAPLLIATTLVVIGSGIGLVVTGPRSAGPLLPLHGLSVLVWLPLIAIHVFAYIWRVPRLVANDWSKQAAEQAPGRGLRLGVNLGALMLGAIAAVLLLPSATPWIAWSQTNGTIPAPMIVGMLVATLALLATRPLRWR
;
A
#
# COMPACT_ATOMS: atom_id res chain seq x y z
N MET A 1 -2.82 -75.29 33.29
CA MET A 1 -3.53 -74.03 32.99
C MET A 1 -2.56 -72.87 33.09
N LYS A 2 -2.13 -72.29 31.97
CA LYS A 2 -1.34 -71.05 31.93
C LYS A 2 -1.79 -70.29 30.68
N SER A 3 -2.57 -69.23 30.89
CA SER A 3 -3.11 -68.37 29.83
C SER A 3 -2.04 -67.33 29.45
N LEU A 4 -1.77 -67.22 28.16
CA LEU A 4 -0.92 -66.19 27.54
C LEU A 4 -1.79 -65.43 26.53
N GLY A 5 -1.74 -64.10 26.57
CA GLY A 5 -2.21 -63.26 25.48
C GLY A 5 -3.01 -62.03 25.91
N ASP A 6 -2.34 -61.07 26.53
CA ASP A 6 -2.90 -59.72 26.75
C ASP A 6 -2.39 -58.82 25.61
N HIS A 7 -3.18 -58.69 24.55
CA HIS A 7 -2.90 -57.77 23.44
C HIS A 7 -3.47 -56.40 23.79
N GLY A 8 -2.64 -55.56 24.41
CA GLY A 8 -2.95 -54.15 24.61
C GLY A 8 -3.20 -53.43 23.28
N PRO A 9 -4.13 -52.45 23.22
CA PRO A 9 -4.47 -51.77 21.98
C PRO A 9 -3.27 -51.00 21.42
N MET A 10 -2.86 -51.33 20.19
CA MET A 10 -1.89 -50.56 19.41
C MET A 10 -2.39 -49.12 19.26
N ARG A 11 -1.68 -48.19 19.89
CA ARG A 11 -1.89 -46.75 19.76
C ARG A 11 -1.22 -46.30 18.45
N PRO A 12 -1.95 -45.74 17.47
CA PRO A 12 -1.35 -45.34 16.20
C PRO A 12 -0.40 -44.15 16.42
N SER A 13 0.90 -44.41 16.32
CA SER A 13 1.97 -43.42 16.27
C SER A 13 1.98 -42.76 14.88
N GLY A 14 1.13 -41.74 14.68
CA GLY A 14 1.00 -41.13 13.36
C GLY A 14 0.47 -39.70 13.29
N GLN A 15 0.51 -38.91 14.37
CA GLN A 15 0.03 -37.52 14.34
C GLN A 15 0.91 -36.57 15.17
N THR A 16 2.18 -36.38 14.80
CA THR A 16 3.05 -35.40 15.49
C THR A 16 4.03 -34.64 14.59
N GLN A 17 3.73 -34.42 13.30
CA GLN A 17 4.56 -33.52 12.46
C GLN A 17 3.81 -32.54 11.55
N THR A 18 2.49 -32.64 11.37
CA THR A 18 1.75 -31.73 10.47
C THR A 18 1.28 -30.41 11.13
N SER A 19 1.27 -30.35 12.47
CA SER A 19 0.71 -29.21 13.20
C SER A 19 1.66 -28.00 13.28
N GLY A 20 2.98 -28.23 13.31
CA GLY A 20 3.98 -27.15 13.37
C GLY A 20 4.06 -26.35 12.07
N GLY A 21 4.24 -27.02 10.93
CA GLY A 21 4.32 -26.35 9.62
C GLY A 21 3.03 -25.62 9.21
N ASN A 22 1.86 -26.14 9.61
CA ASN A 22 0.58 -25.46 9.35
C ASN A 22 0.37 -24.21 10.22
N GLY A 23 0.92 -24.18 11.44
CA GLY A 23 0.86 -23.01 12.33
C GLY A 23 1.72 -21.86 11.83
N ASP A 24 2.97 -22.16 11.46
CA ASP A 24 3.92 -21.17 10.94
C ASP A 24 3.44 -20.56 9.62
N ASP A 25 2.93 -21.38 8.70
CA ASP A 25 2.39 -20.91 7.43
C ASP A 25 1.13 -20.05 7.58
N GLN A 26 0.25 -20.36 8.54
CA GLN A 26 -0.90 -19.51 8.86
C GLN A 26 -0.46 -18.18 9.47
N SER A 27 0.53 -18.21 10.36
CA SER A 27 1.11 -16.99 10.94
C SER A 27 1.72 -16.08 9.88
N ALA A 28 2.35 -16.65 8.84
CA ALA A 28 2.91 -15.90 7.71
C ALA A 28 1.82 -15.23 6.85
N VAL A 29 0.71 -15.92 6.60
CA VAL A 29 -0.45 -15.35 5.90
C VAL A 29 -1.01 -14.15 6.66
N VAL A 30 -1.28 -14.32 7.97
CA VAL A 30 -1.84 -13.26 8.82
C VAL A 30 -0.85 -12.11 8.99
N GLY A 31 0.43 -12.41 9.18
CA GLY A 31 1.51 -11.43 9.28
C GLY A 31 1.63 -10.56 8.04
N ASN A 32 1.59 -11.17 6.84
CA ASN A 32 1.59 -10.43 5.58
C ASN A 32 0.34 -9.55 5.42
N GLU A 33 -0.84 -10.06 5.77
CA GLU A 33 -2.09 -9.27 5.70
C GLU A 33 -2.04 -8.04 6.61
N ARG A 34 -1.53 -8.19 7.83
CA ARG A 34 -1.38 -7.08 8.79
C ARG A 34 -0.32 -6.07 8.35
N LEU A 35 0.83 -6.54 7.85
CA LEU A 35 1.87 -5.67 7.27
C LEU A 35 1.30 -4.83 6.11
N THR A 36 0.55 -5.49 5.22
CA THR A 36 -0.09 -4.85 4.06
C THR A 36 -1.17 -3.84 4.47
N ALA A 37 -1.91 -4.15 5.54
CA ALA A 37 -2.95 -3.28 6.08
C ALA A 37 -2.35 -2.02 6.73
N LEU A 38 -1.32 -2.18 7.57
CA LEU A 38 -0.61 -1.07 8.20
C LEU A 38 0.03 -0.14 7.18
N ALA A 39 0.77 -0.69 6.20
CA ALA A 39 1.35 0.12 5.12
C ALA A 39 0.26 0.87 4.34
N GLY A 40 -0.88 0.21 4.08
CA GLY A 40 -2.03 0.83 3.42
C GLY A 40 -2.66 1.97 4.24
N ALA A 41 -2.72 1.85 5.56
CA ALA A 41 -3.25 2.89 6.43
C ALA A 41 -2.31 4.11 6.49
N VAL A 42 -1.00 3.88 6.61
CA VAL A 42 0.02 4.95 6.55
C VAL A 42 -0.05 5.68 5.20
N LEU A 43 -0.08 4.93 4.10
CA LEU A 43 -0.23 5.48 2.75
C LEU A 43 -1.50 6.31 2.60
N LEU A 44 -2.64 5.84 3.14
CA LEU A 44 -3.90 6.58 3.04
C LEU A 44 -3.78 7.96 3.69
N VAL A 45 -3.19 8.05 4.89
CA VAL A 45 -2.98 9.33 5.58
C VAL A 45 -2.06 10.23 4.75
N LEU A 46 -0.93 9.72 4.28
CA LEU A 46 0.00 10.50 3.47
C LEU A 46 -0.60 10.95 2.15
N ILE A 47 -1.40 10.11 1.47
CA ILE A 47 -2.12 10.48 0.25
C ILE A 47 -3.12 11.61 0.52
N VAL A 48 -3.86 11.57 1.62
CA VAL A 48 -4.78 12.66 1.97
C VAL A 48 -4.02 13.97 2.14
N VAL A 49 -2.89 13.95 2.86
CA VAL A 49 -2.03 15.13 3.02
C VAL A 49 -1.51 15.60 1.66
N GLU A 50 -1.04 14.70 0.80
CA GLU A 50 -0.54 15.02 -0.54
C GLU A 50 -1.61 15.67 -1.43
N LEU A 51 -2.86 15.18 -1.36
CA LEU A 51 -3.97 15.80 -2.10
C LEU A 51 -4.31 17.19 -1.55
N MET A 52 -4.21 17.39 -0.23
CA MET A 52 -4.39 18.72 0.37
C MET A 52 -3.27 19.70 -0.02
N THR A 53 -2.01 19.27 -0.01
CA THR A 53 -0.88 20.12 -0.43
C THR A 53 -0.97 20.48 -1.90
N THR A 54 -1.45 19.55 -2.74
CA THR A 54 -1.74 19.83 -4.15
C THR A 54 -2.83 20.93 -4.27
N ALA A 55 -3.87 20.92 -3.40
CA ALA A 55 -4.98 21.89 -3.46
C ALA A 55 -4.53 23.34 -3.29
N TYR A 56 -3.40 23.51 -2.62
CA TYR A 56 -2.79 24.80 -2.36
C TYR A 56 -1.31 24.80 -2.79
N LEU A 57 -1.01 24.18 -3.94
CA LEU A 57 0.35 23.85 -4.37
C LEU A 57 1.32 25.05 -4.34
N ARG A 58 0.85 26.26 -4.64
CA ARG A 58 1.70 27.47 -4.62
C ARG A 58 2.39 27.68 -3.27
N ALA A 59 1.66 27.62 -2.15
CA ALA A 59 2.28 27.75 -0.83
C ALA A 59 2.66 26.38 -0.23
N GLY A 60 2.02 25.30 -0.71
CA GLY A 60 2.23 23.94 -0.23
C GLY A 60 3.33 23.15 -0.94
N LEU A 61 4.04 23.72 -1.91
CA LEU A 61 4.95 22.94 -2.78
C LEU A 61 6.05 22.22 -2.01
N SER A 62 6.64 22.86 -1.01
CA SER A 62 7.64 22.23 -0.13
C SER A 62 7.05 21.00 0.57
N ALA A 63 5.83 21.13 1.11
CA ALA A 63 5.13 20.04 1.77
C ALA A 63 4.72 18.93 0.78
N HIS A 64 4.27 19.28 -0.42
CA HIS A 64 3.96 18.33 -1.50
C HIS A 64 5.20 17.52 -1.87
N VAL A 65 6.34 18.16 -2.14
CA VAL A 65 7.58 17.44 -2.44
C VAL A 65 8.00 16.55 -1.27
N PHE A 66 7.97 17.07 -0.05
CA PHE A 66 8.37 16.31 1.13
C PHE A 66 7.49 15.06 1.33
N VAL A 67 6.16 15.23 1.34
CA VAL A 67 5.21 14.14 1.56
C VAL A 67 5.20 13.17 0.38
N GLY A 68 5.28 13.66 -0.85
CA GLY A 68 5.44 12.87 -2.08
C GLY A 68 6.67 11.96 -2.05
N VAL A 69 7.80 12.43 -1.53
CA VAL A 69 9.00 11.59 -1.35
C VAL A 69 8.83 10.62 -0.17
N VAL A 70 8.28 11.06 0.97
CA VAL A 70 8.01 10.17 2.13
C VAL A 70 7.12 9.00 1.73
N LEU A 71 6.11 9.22 0.90
CA LEU A 71 5.18 8.21 0.37
C LEU A 71 5.89 7.01 -0.26
N SER A 72 7.06 7.21 -0.89
CA SER A 72 7.81 6.16 -1.56
C SER A 72 8.21 5.00 -0.63
N GLY A 73 8.51 5.28 0.64
CA GLY A 73 8.90 4.29 1.63
C GLY A 73 7.77 3.30 1.95
N PRO A 74 6.65 3.75 2.53
CA PRO A 74 5.49 2.89 2.77
C PRO A 74 4.91 2.27 1.49
N LEU A 75 5.05 2.93 0.33
CA LEU A 75 4.67 2.38 -0.97
C LEU A 75 5.50 1.13 -1.30
N ALA A 76 6.81 1.17 -1.09
CA ALA A 76 7.67 0.00 -1.27
C ALA A 76 7.24 -1.17 -0.39
N VAL A 77 6.87 -0.92 0.87
CA VAL A 77 6.33 -1.96 1.78
C VAL A 77 5.01 -2.52 1.24
N LYS A 78 4.11 -1.66 0.75
CA LYS A 78 2.82 -2.09 0.19
C LYS A 78 3.01 -2.95 -1.06
N ILE A 79 3.87 -2.53 -1.99
CA ILE A 79 4.16 -3.28 -3.22
C ILE A 79 4.85 -4.60 -2.85
N GLY A 80 5.87 -4.57 -2.00
CA GLY A 80 6.60 -5.78 -1.59
C GLY A 80 5.71 -6.81 -0.90
N SER A 81 4.88 -6.40 0.06
CA SER A 81 3.97 -7.32 0.78
C SER A 81 2.85 -7.88 -0.10
N THR A 82 2.32 -7.10 -1.03
CA THR A 82 1.31 -7.59 -2.00
C THR A 82 1.93 -8.51 -3.04
N PHE A 83 3.14 -8.20 -3.52
CA PHE A 83 3.89 -9.05 -4.44
C PHE A 83 4.33 -10.36 -3.77
N TYR A 84 4.76 -10.33 -2.52
CA TYR A 84 5.06 -11.52 -1.73
C TYR A 84 3.85 -12.47 -1.65
N ARG A 85 2.67 -11.93 -1.32
CA ARG A 85 1.42 -12.71 -1.33
C ARG A 85 1.12 -13.28 -2.72
N PHE A 86 1.32 -12.49 -3.78
CA PHE A 86 1.14 -12.94 -5.16
C PHE A 86 2.05 -14.12 -5.47
N LEU A 87 3.35 -14.00 -5.23
CA LEU A 87 4.32 -15.07 -5.45
C LEU A 87 3.95 -16.33 -4.68
N ARG A 88 3.70 -16.24 -3.36
CA ARG A 88 3.33 -17.40 -2.52
C ARG A 88 2.07 -18.11 -3.01
N TYR A 89 1.09 -17.37 -3.54
CA TYR A 89 -0.11 -17.95 -4.12
C TYR A 89 0.20 -18.73 -5.41
N TYR A 90 0.96 -18.13 -6.33
CA TYR A 90 1.26 -18.74 -7.63
C TYR A 90 2.34 -19.83 -7.58
N THR A 91 3.21 -19.81 -6.58
CA THR A 91 4.11 -20.94 -6.24
C THR A 91 3.43 -22.02 -5.41
N ARG A 92 2.09 -21.94 -5.26
CA ARG A 92 1.24 -22.95 -4.61
C ARG A 92 1.55 -23.22 -3.14
N SER A 93 1.98 -22.21 -2.39
CA SER A 93 2.13 -22.35 -0.93
C SER A 93 0.78 -22.70 -0.29
N PRO A 94 0.65 -23.85 0.43
CA PRO A 94 -0.65 -24.38 0.85
C PRO A 94 -1.51 -23.39 1.64
N ALA A 95 -0.94 -22.66 2.60
CA ALA A 95 -1.70 -21.68 3.39
C ALA A 95 -2.17 -20.47 2.57
N PHE A 96 -1.37 -19.99 1.62
CA PHE A 96 -1.75 -18.88 0.75
C PHE A 96 -2.82 -19.26 -0.27
N VAL A 97 -2.78 -20.50 -0.77
CA VAL A 97 -3.83 -21.05 -1.65
C VAL A 97 -5.13 -21.24 -0.86
N ARG A 98 -5.08 -21.81 0.35
CA ARG A 98 -6.26 -21.95 1.24
C ARG A 98 -6.91 -20.62 1.59
N ARG A 99 -6.11 -19.55 1.73
CA ARG A 99 -6.63 -18.19 1.97
C ARG A 99 -7.42 -17.63 0.77
N GLY A 100 -7.26 -18.23 -0.40
CA GLY A 100 -7.99 -17.90 -1.61
C GLY A 100 -7.33 -16.80 -2.46
N PRO A 101 -7.69 -16.73 -3.76
CA PRO A 101 -7.15 -15.75 -4.68
C PRO A 101 -7.51 -14.32 -4.27
N PRO A 102 -6.65 -13.33 -4.58
CA PRO A 102 -7.06 -11.92 -4.61
C PRO A 102 -8.31 -11.75 -5.49
N ARG A 103 -9.24 -10.89 -5.04
CA ARG A 103 -10.50 -10.62 -5.76
C ARG A 103 -10.20 -10.20 -7.21
N LEU A 104 -10.85 -10.84 -8.18
CA LEU A 104 -10.52 -10.72 -9.61
C LEU A 104 -10.59 -9.28 -10.14
N THR A 105 -11.62 -8.52 -9.77
CA THR A 105 -11.76 -7.10 -10.13
C THR A 105 -10.59 -6.25 -9.65
N LEU A 106 -9.98 -6.62 -8.52
CA LEU A 106 -8.81 -5.93 -7.96
C LEU A 106 -7.49 -6.46 -8.53
N ARG A 107 -7.48 -7.64 -9.15
CA ARG A 107 -6.31 -8.15 -9.90
C ARG A 107 -6.09 -7.40 -11.20
N VAL A 108 -7.15 -6.90 -11.84
CA VAL A 108 -7.03 -6.09 -13.07
C VAL A 108 -6.71 -4.63 -12.72
N LEU A 109 -7.35 -4.09 -11.68
CA LEU A 109 -7.09 -2.72 -11.22
C LEU A 109 -5.67 -2.55 -10.67
N ALA A 110 -5.12 -3.56 -9.98
CA ALA A 110 -3.85 -3.44 -9.27
C ALA A 110 -2.64 -3.13 -10.18
N PRO A 111 -2.39 -3.81 -11.32
CA PRO A 111 -1.29 -3.47 -12.22
C PRO A 111 -1.39 -2.04 -12.75
N LEU A 112 -2.59 -1.60 -13.14
CA LEU A 112 -2.80 -0.25 -13.65
C LEU A 112 -2.55 0.79 -12.55
N LEU A 113 -3.05 0.56 -11.33
CA LEU A 113 -2.82 1.44 -10.19
C LEU A 113 -1.33 1.48 -9.81
N ILE A 114 -0.64 0.34 -9.79
CA ILE A 114 0.81 0.29 -9.51
C ILE A 114 1.57 1.06 -10.58
N ALA A 115 1.32 0.81 -11.86
CA ALA A 115 2.01 1.49 -12.96
C ALA A 115 1.82 3.01 -12.89
N THR A 116 0.57 3.47 -12.74
CA THR A 116 0.27 4.90 -12.62
C THR A 116 0.88 5.51 -11.35
N THR A 117 0.87 4.81 -10.21
CA THR A 117 1.53 5.28 -8.98
C THR A 117 3.05 5.44 -9.17
N LEU A 118 3.70 4.47 -9.82
CA LEU A 118 5.13 4.54 -10.12
C LEU A 118 5.46 5.70 -11.07
N VAL A 119 4.60 5.98 -12.05
CA VAL A 119 4.77 7.14 -12.94
C VAL A 119 4.59 8.44 -12.16
N VAL A 120 3.57 8.59 -11.31
CA VAL A 120 3.38 9.79 -10.47
C VAL A 120 4.61 10.04 -9.59
N ILE A 121 5.04 9.04 -8.81
CA ILE A 121 6.18 9.17 -7.89
C ILE A 121 7.50 9.38 -8.66
N GLY A 122 7.75 8.57 -9.69
CA GLY A 122 8.99 8.65 -10.47
C GLY A 122 9.13 9.97 -11.23
N SER A 123 8.06 10.45 -11.85
CA SER A 123 8.06 11.77 -12.50
C SER A 123 8.20 12.91 -11.48
N GLY A 124 7.60 12.80 -10.30
CA GLY A 124 7.75 13.79 -9.22
C GLY A 124 9.19 13.90 -8.71
N ILE A 125 9.84 12.77 -8.43
CA ILE A 125 11.25 12.72 -8.05
C ILE A 125 12.13 13.26 -9.20
N GLY A 126 11.84 12.86 -10.44
CA GLY A 126 12.53 13.37 -11.62
C GLY A 126 12.48 14.90 -11.70
N LEU A 127 11.30 15.50 -11.48
CA LEU A 127 11.14 16.96 -11.47
C LEU A 127 12.02 17.63 -10.40
N VAL A 128 12.05 17.07 -9.20
CA VAL A 128 12.90 17.59 -8.10
C VAL A 128 14.38 17.59 -8.50
N VAL A 129 14.85 16.55 -9.20
CA VAL A 129 16.24 16.41 -9.61
C VAL A 129 16.59 17.31 -10.80
N THR A 130 15.71 17.46 -11.80
CA THR A 130 16.01 18.24 -13.02
C THR A 130 15.81 19.75 -12.86
N GLY A 131 14.97 20.17 -11.90
CA GLY A 131 14.59 21.58 -11.74
C GLY A 131 13.65 22.10 -12.85
N PRO A 132 13.12 23.33 -12.70
CA PRO A 132 12.10 23.89 -13.60
C PRO A 132 12.61 24.22 -15.01
N ARG A 133 13.90 24.55 -15.17
CA ARG A 133 14.49 24.88 -16.49
C ARG A 133 14.65 23.67 -17.40
N SER A 134 14.74 22.48 -16.82
CA SER A 134 15.01 21.22 -17.54
C SER A 134 13.90 20.18 -17.31
N ALA A 135 12.71 20.62 -16.92
CA ALA A 135 11.60 19.74 -16.58
C ALA A 135 11.13 18.89 -17.77
N GLY A 136 11.23 19.41 -18.99
CA GLY A 136 10.89 18.70 -20.23
C GLY A 136 9.54 17.97 -20.16
N PRO A 137 9.46 16.69 -20.56
CA PRO A 137 8.21 15.92 -20.52
C PRO A 137 7.80 15.49 -19.10
N LEU A 138 8.64 15.63 -18.08
CA LEU A 138 8.34 15.16 -16.72
C LEU A 138 7.18 15.94 -16.10
N LEU A 139 7.08 17.24 -16.37
CA LEU A 139 6.03 18.08 -15.78
C LEU A 139 4.63 17.70 -16.29
N PRO A 140 4.38 17.64 -17.61
CA PRO A 140 3.09 17.16 -18.11
C PRO A 140 2.86 15.69 -17.78
N LEU A 141 3.89 14.83 -17.77
CA LEU A 141 3.74 13.43 -17.38
C LEU A 141 3.28 13.28 -15.92
N HIS A 142 3.85 14.07 -15.00
CA HIS A 142 3.43 14.10 -13.59
C HIS A 142 1.98 14.54 -13.46
N GLY A 143 1.60 15.68 -14.08
CA GLY A 143 0.22 16.18 -14.03
C GLY A 143 -0.80 15.22 -14.65
N LEU A 144 -0.52 14.66 -15.83
CA LEU A 144 -1.41 13.71 -16.52
C LEU A 144 -1.53 12.39 -15.79
N SER A 145 -0.43 11.87 -15.23
CA SER A 145 -0.47 10.63 -14.45
C SER A 145 -1.28 10.80 -13.18
N VAL A 146 -1.22 11.95 -12.50
CA VAL A 146 -2.10 12.27 -11.35
C VAL A 146 -3.57 12.25 -11.77
N LEU A 147 -3.92 12.86 -12.92
CA LEU A 147 -5.30 12.87 -13.43
C LEU A 147 -5.84 11.45 -13.65
N VAL A 148 -5.05 10.54 -14.20
CA VAL A 148 -5.42 9.13 -14.39
C VAL A 148 -5.42 8.36 -13.07
N TRP A 149 -4.46 8.63 -12.19
CA TRP A 149 -4.28 7.94 -10.91
C TRP A 149 -5.42 8.24 -9.93
N LEU A 150 -5.91 9.48 -9.87
CA LEU A 150 -6.98 9.94 -8.96
C LEU A 150 -8.24 9.05 -8.97
N PRO A 151 -8.89 8.76 -10.11
CA PRO A 151 -10.05 7.87 -10.11
C PRO A 151 -9.68 6.43 -9.72
N LEU A 152 -8.50 5.93 -10.11
CA LEU A 152 -8.06 4.56 -9.77
C LEU A 152 -7.86 4.40 -8.25
N ILE A 153 -7.17 5.35 -7.62
CA ILE A 153 -6.97 5.32 -6.17
C ILE A 153 -8.29 5.55 -5.43
N ALA A 154 -9.18 6.40 -5.93
CA ALA A 154 -10.49 6.62 -5.32
C ALA A 154 -11.33 5.34 -5.31
N ILE A 155 -11.42 4.64 -6.45
CA ILE A 155 -12.08 3.33 -6.56
C ILE A 155 -11.43 2.31 -5.60
N HIS A 156 -10.09 2.26 -5.57
CA HIS A 156 -9.34 1.36 -4.69
C HIS A 156 -9.65 1.63 -3.22
N VAL A 157 -9.54 2.87 -2.76
CA VAL A 157 -9.80 3.26 -1.37
C VAL A 157 -11.25 2.97 -1.00
N PHE A 158 -12.21 3.34 -1.85
CA PHE A 158 -13.63 3.11 -1.59
C PHE A 158 -13.97 1.61 -1.43
N ALA A 159 -13.34 0.74 -2.24
CA ALA A 159 -13.50 -0.71 -2.12
C ALA A 159 -12.99 -1.29 -0.79
N TYR A 160 -12.09 -0.58 -0.10
CA TYR A 160 -11.41 -1.04 1.12
C TYR A 160 -11.68 -0.20 2.38
N ILE A 161 -12.38 0.93 2.27
CA ILE A 161 -12.51 1.94 3.34
C ILE A 161 -13.11 1.38 4.63
N TRP A 162 -14.02 0.41 4.54
CA TRP A 162 -14.63 -0.23 5.71
C TRP A 162 -13.88 -1.47 6.21
N ARG A 163 -13.01 -2.05 5.37
CA ARG A 163 -12.31 -3.31 5.66
C ARG A 163 -11.00 -3.06 6.40
N VAL A 164 -10.26 -2.03 6.01
CA VAL A 164 -8.92 -1.71 6.56
C VAL A 164 -8.99 -1.28 8.03
N PRO A 165 -9.88 -0.36 8.46
CA PRO A 165 -9.94 0.04 9.87
C PRO A 165 -10.24 -1.12 10.82
N ARG A 166 -11.13 -2.04 10.41
CA ARG A 166 -11.43 -3.24 11.20
C ARG A 166 -10.22 -4.16 11.33
N LEU A 167 -9.44 -4.35 10.27
CA LEU A 167 -8.22 -5.16 10.30
C LEU A 167 -7.14 -4.54 11.19
N VAL A 168 -6.98 -3.21 11.13
CA VAL A 168 -6.02 -2.47 11.97
C VAL A 168 -6.46 -2.50 13.43
N ALA A 169 -7.74 -2.26 13.73
CA ALA A 169 -8.27 -2.32 15.09
C ALA A 169 -8.14 -3.72 15.70
N ASN A 170 -8.42 -4.77 14.91
CA ASN A 170 -8.29 -6.15 15.37
C ASN A 170 -6.84 -6.52 15.72
N ASP A 171 -5.83 -5.90 15.08
CA ASP A 171 -4.40 -6.12 15.38
C ASP A 171 -4.01 -5.64 16.79
N TRP A 172 -4.85 -4.83 17.44
CA TRP A 172 -4.68 -4.37 18.81
C TRP A 172 -5.36 -5.26 19.87
N SER A 173 -6.07 -6.32 19.48
CA SER A 173 -6.72 -7.23 20.43
C SER A 173 -5.75 -8.28 21.00
N LYS A 174 -5.99 -8.76 22.23
CA LYS A 174 -5.16 -9.82 22.85
C LYS A 174 -5.14 -11.11 22.03
N GLN A 175 -6.28 -11.47 21.45
CA GLN A 175 -6.42 -12.62 20.53
C GLN A 175 -5.56 -12.45 19.25
N ALA A 176 -5.34 -11.22 18.80
CA ALA A 176 -4.51 -10.95 17.65
C ALA A 176 -3.01 -11.12 17.93
N ALA A 177 -2.55 -10.89 19.15
CA ALA A 177 -1.16 -11.14 19.55
C ALA A 177 -0.81 -12.64 19.51
N GLU A 178 -1.76 -13.49 19.89
CA GLU A 178 -1.62 -14.96 19.89
C GLU A 178 -1.66 -15.56 18.47
N GLN A 179 -2.44 -14.96 17.56
CA GLN A 179 -2.64 -15.49 16.20
C GLN A 179 -1.53 -15.14 15.19
N ALA A 180 -0.68 -14.15 15.48
CA ALA A 180 0.40 -13.75 14.58
C ALA A 180 1.58 -13.09 15.33
N PRO A 181 2.53 -13.89 15.85
CA PRO A 181 3.78 -13.38 16.39
C PRO A 181 4.52 -12.48 15.37
N GLY A 182 5.41 -11.60 15.84
CA GLY A 182 6.18 -10.69 14.98
C GLY A 182 5.60 -9.29 14.77
N ARG A 183 4.76 -8.80 15.70
CA ARG A 183 4.26 -7.40 15.69
C ARG A 183 5.40 -6.38 15.66
N GLY A 184 6.45 -6.59 16.44
CA GLY A 184 7.63 -5.72 16.48
C GLY A 184 8.30 -5.59 15.11
N LEU A 185 8.47 -6.70 14.38
CA LEU A 185 9.04 -6.68 13.03
C LEU A 185 8.14 -5.92 12.05
N ARG A 186 6.82 -6.14 12.08
CA ARG A 186 5.88 -5.42 11.18
C ARG A 186 5.89 -3.92 11.42
N LEU A 187 5.89 -3.50 12.68
CA LEU A 187 6.03 -2.09 13.07
C LEU A 187 7.39 -1.55 12.65
N GLY A 188 8.47 -2.28 12.94
CA GLY A 188 9.83 -1.91 12.57
C GLY A 188 10.02 -1.72 11.07
N VAL A 189 9.45 -2.60 10.23
CA VAL A 189 9.49 -2.46 8.76
C VAL A 189 8.74 -1.22 8.29
N ASN A 190 7.53 -0.96 8.81
CA ASN A 190 6.76 0.23 8.42
C ASN A 190 7.41 1.53 8.92
N LEU A 191 7.86 1.55 10.17
CA LEU A 191 8.57 2.70 10.75
C LEU A 191 9.89 2.93 10.03
N GLY A 192 10.67 1.87 9.78
CA GLY A 192 11.92 1.95 9.02
C GLY A 192 11.69 2.49 7.61
N ALA A 193 10.68 2.00 6.90
CA ALA A 193 10.34 2.51 5.57
C ALA A 193 9.88 3.98 5.60
N LEU A 194 9.08 4.36 6.61
CA LEU A 194 8.66 5.75 6.81
C LEU A 194 9.87 6.66 7.10
N MET A 195 10.79 6.21 7.96
CA MET A 195 12.02 6.94 8.30
C MET A 195 12.95 7.06 7.09
N LEU A 196 13.13 6.00 6.32
CA LEU A 196 13.93 6.05 5.08
C LEU A 196 13.32 7.02 4.06
N GLY A 197 11.99 7.00 3.90
CA GLY A 197 11.28 7.98 3.08
C GLY A 197 11.45 9.41 3.58
N ALA A 198 11.39 9.64 4.90
CA ALA A 198 11.63 10.95 5.51
C ALA A 198 13.07 11.44 5.34
N ILE A 199 14.06 10.57 5.53
CA ILE A 199 15.47 10.89 5.29
C ILE A 199 15.67 11.27 3.81
N ALA A 200 15.15 10.46 2.88
CA ALA A 200 15.22 10.77 1.45
C ALA A 200 14.56 12.12 1.13
N ALA A 201 13.41 12.42 1.74
CA ALA A 201 12.71 13.69 1.57
C ALA A 201 13.54 14.87 2.07
N VAL A 202 14.16 14.76 3.25
CA VAL A 202 15.06 15.80 3.79
C VAL A 202 16.25 16.03 2.87
N LEU A 203 16.85 14.96 2.34
CA LEU A 203 18.01 15.04 1.44
C LEU A 203 17.64 15.65 0.07
N LEU A 204 16.43 15.40 -0.44
CA LEU A 204 15.96 15.91 -1.73
C LEU A 204 15.35 17.32 -1.65
N LEU A 205 14.87 17.75 -0.49
CA LEU A 205 14.16 19.03 -0.35
C LEU A 205 14.95 20.25 -0.84
N PRO A 206 16.28 20.38 -0.59
CA PRO A 206 17.06 21.50 -1.13
C PRO A 206 17.01 21.60 -2.66
N SER A 207 16.95 20.47 -3.37
CA SER A 207 16.85 20.42 -4.83
C SER A 207 15.51 20.96 -5.35
N ALA A 208 14.48 21.03 -4.51
CA ALA A 208 13.19 21.61 -4.86
C ALA A 208 13.14 23.15 -4.76
N THR A 209 14.16 23.80 -4.18
CA THR A 209 14.19 25.27 -4.00
C THR A 209 13.93 26.06 -5.29
N PRO A 210 14.49 25.69 -6.46
CA PRO A 210 14.19 26.38 -7.72
C PRO A 210 12.72 26.28 -8.13
N TRP A 211 12.06 25.15 -7.86
CA TRP A 211 10.63 24.98 -8.11
C TRP A 211 9.77 25.83 -7.18
N ILE A 212 10.16 25.95 -5.91
CA ILE A 212 9.50 26.80 -4.93
C ILE A 212 9.55 28.26 -5.42
N ALA A 213 10.73 28.75 -5.79
CA ALA A 213 10.90 30.09 -6.34
C ALA A 213 10.05 30.31 -7.62
N TRP A 214 10.11 29.36 -8.56
CA TRP A 214 9.35 29.42 -9.82
C TRP A 214 7.83 29.45 -9.61
N SER A 215 7.31 28.66 -8.67
CA SER A 215 5.87 28.60 -8.38
C SER A 215 5.32 29.90 -7.79
N GLN A 216 6.16 30.69 -7.11
CA GLN A 216 5.77 31.97 -6.53
C GLN A 216 5.67 33.07 -7.59
N THR A 217 6.49 33.00 -8.65
CA THR A 217 6.54 34.00 -9.73
C THR A 217 5.56 33.70 -10.87
N ASN A 218 5.25 32.43 -11.14
CA ASN A 218 4.43 32.02 -12.28
C ASN A 218 3.02 31.61 -11.79
N GLY A 219 2.20 32.61 -11.49
CA GLY A 219 0.88 32.48 -10.89
C GLY A 219 -0.21 31.99 -11.84
N THR A 220 -0.28 30.69 -12.11
CA THR A 220 -1.51 30.06 -12.61
C THR A 220 -1.91 28.90 -11.72
N ILE A 221 -3.15 28.93 -11.23
CA ILE A 221 -3.79 27.85 -10.47
C ILE A 221 -3.74 26.57 -11.31
N PRO A 222 -3.30 25.41 -10.78
CA PRO A 222 -3.30 24.19 -11.56
C PRO A 222 -4.75 23.73 -11.77
N ALA A 223 -5.29 23.97 -12.98
CA ALA A 223 -6.50 23.36 -13.52
C ALA A 223 -6.64 21.82 -13.30
N PRO A 224 -5.56 21.00 -13.18
CA PRO A 224 -5.69 19.55 -13.00
C PRO A 224 -6.43 19.10 -11.73
N MET A 225 -6.47 19.90 -10.67
CA MET A 225 -7.15 19.47 -9.43
C MET A 225 -8.65 19.59 -9.48
N ILE A 226 -9.16 20.67 -10.07
CA ILE A 226 -10.61 20.85 -10.25
C ILE A 226 -11.11 19.74 -11.19
N VAL A 227 -10.38 19.49 -12.28
CA VAL A 227 -10.70 18.41 -13.23
C VAL A 227 -10.57 17.04 -12.57
N GLY A 228 -9.50 16.79 -11.80
CA GLY A 228 -9.27 15.53 -11.10
C GLY A 228 -10.32 15.23 -10.04
N MET A 229 -10.75 16.23 -9.27
CA MET A 229 -11.84 16.08 -8.28
C MET A 229 -13.18 15.82 -8.96
N LEU A 230 -13.48 16.51 -10.08
CA LEU A 230 -14.69 16.25 -10.87
C LEU A 230 -14.68 14.82 -11.43
N VAL A 231 -13.57 14.38 -12.01
CA VAL A 231 -13.39 13.02 -12.56
C VAL A 231 -13.49 11.96 -11.47
N ALA A 232 -12.86 12.16 -10.31
CA ALA A 232 -12.96 11.25 -9.18
C ALA A 232 -14.40 11.16 -8.66
N THR A 233 -15.10 12.29 -8.59
CA THR A 233 -16.51 12.34 -8.17
C THR A 233 -17.40 11.58 -9.17
N LEU A 234 -17.22 11.80 -10.48
CA LEU A 234 -17.92 11.07 -11.53
C LEU A 234 -17.62 9.56 -11.50
N ALA A 235 -16.36 9.16 -11.29
CA ALA A 235 -15.98 7.76 -11.16
C ALA A 235 -16.60 7.09 -9.92
N LEU A 236 -16.69 7.81 -8.80
CA LEU A 236 -17.39 7.34 -7.59
C LEU A 236 -18.90 7.23 -7.82
N LEU A 237 -19.51 8.17 -8.54
CA LEU A 237 -20.93 8.11 -8.90
C LEU A 237 -21.23 6.94 -9.84
N ALA A 238 -20.36 6.69 -10.83
CA ALA A 238 -20.49 5.56 -11.75
C ALA A 238 -20.33 4.19 -11.06
N THR A 239 -19.61 4.13 -9.94
CA THR A 239 -19.43 2.89 -9.16
C THR A 239 -20.48 2.68 -8.06
N ARG A 240 -21.27 3.70 -7.69
CA ARG A 240 -22.42 3.56 -6.80
C ARG A 240 -23.46 2.52 -7.26
N PRO A 241 -23.89 2.46 -8.54
CA PRO A 241 -24.83 1.45 -9.01
C PRO A 241 -24.22 0.04 -9.13
N LEU A 242 -22.89 -0.12 -8.98
CA LEU A 242 -22.22 -1.44 -8.91
C LEU A 242 -22.14 -2.02 -7.48
N ARG A 243 -22.56 -1.26 -6.47
CA ARG A 243 -22.93 -1.84 -5.18
C ARG A 243 -24.29 -2.51 -5.42
N TRP A 244 -24.54 -3.71 -4.89
CA TRP A 244 -25.70 -4.58 -5.16
C TRP A 244 -25.51 -5.60 -6.30
N ARG A 245 -24.59 -6.55 -6.09
CA ARG A 245 -24.84 -8.01 -6.12
C ARG A 245 -23.61 -8.74 -5.57
#